data_AF-A0A7Y5JUX9-F1
#
_entry.id   AF-A0A7Y5JUX9-F1
#
_cell.length_a   1.000
_cell.length_b   1.000
_cell.length_c   1.000
_cell.angle_alpha   90.00
_cell.angle_beta   90.00
_cell.angle_gamma   90.00
#
_symmetry.space_group_name_H-M   'P 1'
#
loop_
_entity.id
_entity.type
_entity.pdbx_description
1 polymer ?
#
loop_
_entity_poly.entity_id
_entity_poly.type
_entity_poly.pdbx_seq_one_letter_code
_entity_poly.pdbx_strand_id
1 'polypeptide(L)'
;MAGQAGGATQRHGRVVVVGASIAGLLAARALSDLAESVVVLERERLPETVEPRGRVPQGRHLHLLLSGGLDLMRDWFPGIE
;
A
#
# COMPACT_ATOMS: atom_id res chain seq x y z
N MET A 1 11.34 -24.66 -34.31
CA MET A 1 11.39 -23.24 -33.92
C MET A 1 11.25 -23.17 -32.41
N ALA A 2 12.35 -22.90 -31.71
CA ALA A 2 12.37 -22.85 -30.24
C ALA A 2 11.84 -21.49 -29.77
N GLY A 3 10.60 -21.45 -29.30
CA GLY A 3 10.07 -20.33 -28.53
C GLY A 3 10.43 -20.54 -27.07
N GLN A 4 11.42 -19.79 -26.58
CA GLN A 4 11.77 -19.76 -25.16
C GLN A 4 10.60 -19.11 -24.40
N ALA A 5 9.86 -19.91 -23.64
CA ALA A 5 8.77 -19.46 -22.79
C ALA A 5 9.31 -19.01 -21.42
N GLY A 6 8.97 -17.77 -21.03
CA GLY A 6 8.80 -17.34 -19.65
C GLY A 6 10.04 -17.37 -18.77
N GLY A 7 10.86 -16.31 -18.82
CA GLY A 7 11.69 -15.98 -17.66
C GLY A 7 10.77 -15.68 -16.48
N ALA A 8 10.71 -16.59 -15.50
CA ALA A 8 9.98 -16.35 -14.27
C ALA A 8 10.48 -15.03 -13.68
N THR A 9 9.60 -14.02 -13.59
CA THR A 9 9.92 -12.79 -12.86
C THR A 9 10.22 -13.23 -11.43
N GLN A 10 11.49 -13.20 -11.04
CA GLN A 10 11.87 -13.52 -9.67
C GLN A 10 11.15 -12.53 -8.78
N ARG A 11 10.23 -13.06 -7.96
CA ARG A 11 9.59 -12.26 -6.92
C ARG A 11 10.68 -11.88 -5.93
N HIS A 12 10.69 -10.62 -5.50
CA HIS A 12 11.51 -10.21 -4.38
C HIS A 12 11.17 -11.07 -3.16
N GLY A 13 12.13 -11.33 -2.27
CA GLY A 13 11.86 -12.08 -1.05
C GLY A 13 11.00 -11.28 -0.07
N ARG A 14 11.56 -10.92 1.09
CA ARG A 14 10.90 -10.03 2.04
C ARG A 14 11.23 -8.57 1.74
N VAL A 15 10.19 -7.75 1.58
CA VAL A 15 10.28 -6.30 1.43
C VAL A 15 9.73 -5.62 2.67
N VAL A 16 10.39 -4.55 3.12
CA VAL A 16 9.98 -3.77 4.28
C VAL A 16 9.60 -2.37 3.83
N VAL A 17 8.38 -1.95 4.14
CA VAL A 17 7.90 -0.58 3.95
C VAL A 17 7.88 0.12 5.30
N VAL A 18 8.60 1.24 5.43
CA VAL A 18 8.65 2.01 6.67
C VAL A 18 7.66 3.17 6.59
N GLY A 19 6.62 3.10 7.42
CA GLY A 19 5.52 4.05 7.54
C GLY A 19 4.18 3.46 7.08
N ALA A 20 3.16 3.53 7.93
CA ALA A 20 1.78 3.13 7.61
C ALA A 20 0.91 4.36 7.31
N SER A 21 1.42 5.27 6.48
CA SER A 21 0.61 6.33 5.86
C SER A 21 -0.13 5.81 4.64
N ILE A 22 -1.02 6.62 4.04
CA ILE A 22 -1.67 6.28 2.76
C ILE A 22 -0.62 5.91 1.71
N ALA A 23 0.47 6.67 1.59
CA ALA A 23 1.54 6.37 0.65
C ALA A 23 2.23 5.02 0.94
N GLY A 24 2.52 4.74 2.21
CA GLY A 24 3.14 3.49 2.62
C GLY A 24 2.25 2.27 2.39
N LEU A 25 0.96 2.37 2.68
CA LEU A 25 -0.01 1.29 2.45
C LEU A 25 -0.24 1.03 0.96
N LEU A 26 -0.33 2.08 0.14
CA LEU A 26 -0.43 1.94 -1.32
C LEU A 26 0.84 1.34 -1.92
N ALA A 27 2.02 1.76 -1.45
CA ALA A 27 3.29 1.17 -1.86
C ALA A 27 3.37 -0.31 -1.47
N ALA A 28 2.97 -0.66 -0.23
CA ALA A 28 2.95 -2.04 0.24
C ALA A 28 2.02 -2.92 -0.61
N ARG A 29 0.84 -2.40 -0.99
CA ARG A 29 -0.09 -3.09 -1.88
C ARG A 29 0.46 -3.26 -3.29
N ALA A 30 1.13 -2.26 -3.86
CA ALA A 30 1.77 -2.39 -5.17
C ALA A 30 2.91 -3.43 -5.14
N LEU A 31 3.66 -3.47 -4.03
CA LEU A 31 4.78 -4.40 -3.83
C LEU A 31 4.32 -5.84 -3.56
N SER A 32 3.08 -6.08 -3.08
CA SER A 32 2.61 -7.44 -2.74
C SER A 32 2.59 -8.38 -3.94
N ASP A 33 2.38 -7.82 -5.14
CA ASP A 33 2.35 -8.61 -6.38
C ASP A 33 3.77 -9.01 -6.81
N LEU A 34 4.78 -8.27 -6.35
CA LEU A 34 6.18 -8.42 -6.72
C LEU A 34 7.05 -9.10 -5.66
N ALA A 35 6.56 -9.25 -4.42
CA ALA A 35 7.35 -9.74 -3.29
C ALA A 35 6.68 -10.89 -2.53
N GLU A 36 7.44 -11.89 -2.10
CA GLU A 36 6.97 -13.02 -1.27
C GLU A 36 6.25 -12.56 -0.01
N SER A 37 6.78 -11.53 0.64
CA SER A 37 6.10 -10.89 1.76
C SER A 37 6.44 -9.40 1.82
N VAL A 38 5.46 -8.61 2.25
CA VAL A 38 5.62 -7.18 2.54
C VAL A 38 5.33 -6.97 4.02
N VAL A 39 6.28 -6.39 4.73
CA VAL A 39 6.13 -5.99 6.13
C VAL A 39 6.04 -4.48 6.21
N VAL A 40 4.94 -3.97 6.77
CA VAL A 40 4.80 -2.54 7.04
C VAL A 40 5.19 -2.28 8.49
N LEU A 41 6.19 -1.42 8.67
CA LEU A 41 6.67 -0.99 10.00
C LEU A 41 6.20 0.43 10.27
N GLU A 42 5.45 0.64 11.36
CA GLU A 42 5.02 1.96 11.82
C GLU A 42 5.54 2.18 13.25
N ARG A 43 5.95 3.42 13.55
CA ARG A 43 6.47 3.78 14.87
C ARG A 43 5.35 3.82 15.90
N GLU A 44 4.19 4.33 15.51
CA GLU A 44 3.03 4.46 16.39
C GLU A 44 2.13 3.21 16.33
N ARG A 45 1.40 2.95 17.41
CA ARG A 45 0.29 2.01 17.36
C ARG A 45 -0.82 2.63 16.49
N LEU A 46 -1.27 1.87 15.49
CA LEU A 46 -2.41 2.28 14.69
C LEU A 46 -3.69 2.14 15.51
N PRO A 47 -4.62 3.11 15.42
CA PRO A 47 -5.90 3.02 16.08
C PRO A 47 -6.80 1.96 15.42
N GLU A 48 -7.73 1.42 16.19
CA GLU A 48 -8.71 0.44 15.68
C GLU A 48 -9.81 1.12 14.84
N THR A 49 -10.00 2.42 15.02
CA THR A 49 -11.00 3.22 14.31
C THR A 49 -10.36 4.37 13.54
N VAL A 50 -11.11 4.96 12.60
CA VAL A 50 -10.65 6.12 11.82
C VAL A 50 -10.53 7.34 12.73
N GLU A 51 -9.31 7.77 13.00
CA GLU A 51 -9.03 8.97 13.81
C GLU A 51 -7.75 9.70 13.38
N PRO A 52 -7.63 11.01 13.68
CA PRO A 52 -6.39 11.76 13.47
C PRO A 52 -5.22 11.14 14.25
N ARG A 53 -4.08 10.94 13.57
CA ARG A 53 -2.89 10.36 14.18
C ARG A 53 -1.90 11.42 14.65
N GLY A 54 -1.19 11.11 15.74
CA GLY A 54 -0.02 11.87 16.15
C GLY A 54 1.02 11.92 15.03
N ARG A 55 1.74 13.06 14.92
CA ARG A 55 2.80 13.28 13.91
C ARG A 55 2.33 13.37 12.45
N VAL A 56 1.02 13.51 12.21
CA VAL A 56 0.45 13.86 10.91
C VAL A 56 -0.45 15.10 11.08
N PRO A 57 0.12 16.29 11.38
CA PRO A 57 -0.67 17.49 11.67
C PRO A 57 -1.64 17.86 10.54
N GLN A 58 -1.24 17.64 9.29
CA GLN A 58 -2.07 17.84 8.10
C GLN A 58 -3.22 16.82 7.97
N GLY A 59 -3.23 15.74 8.74
CA GLY A 59 -4.29 14.72 8.71
C GLY A 59 -5.66 15.25 9.15
N ARG A 60 -5.70 16.45 9.74
CA ARG A 60 -6.93 17.15 10.15
C ARG A 60 -7.51 18.05 9.04
N HIS A 61 -6.78 18.24 7.95
CA HIS A 61 -7.23 19.04 6.82
C HIS A 61 -8.00 18.19 5.82
N LEU A 62 -8.82 18.81 5.00
CA LEU A 62 -9.50 18.14 3.91
C LEU A 62 -8.47 17.69 2.86
N HIS A 63 -8.49 16.40 2.52
CA HIS A 63 -7.71 15.84 1.42
C HIS A 63 -8.68 15.39 0.34
N LEU A 64 -8.63 16.02 -0.84
CA LEU A 64 -9.44 15.62 -1.98
C LEU A 64 -8.73 14.49 -2.73
N LEU A 65 -9.45 13.39 -2.95
CA LEU A 65 -8.99 12.28 -3.77
C LEU A 65 -9.58 12.43 -5.18
N LEU A 66 -8.73 12.38 -6.20
CA LEU A 66 -9.18 12.36 -7.59
C LEU A 66 -9.88 11.02 -7.89
N SER A 67 -10.90 11.05 -8.75
CA SER A 67 -11.73 9.87 -9.05
C SER A 67 -10.93 8.63 -9.45
N GLY A 68 -9.97 8.77 -10.36
CA GLY A 68 -9.15 7.63 -10.79
C GLY A 68 -8.30 7.02 -9.67
N GLY A 69 -7.89 7.82 -8.67
CA GLY A 69 -7.21 7.31 -7.49
C GLY A 69 -8.17 6.54 -6.57
N LEU A 70 -9.40 7.03 -6.42
CA LEU A 70 -10.44 6.35 -5.66
C LEU A 70 -10.84 5.02 -6.29
N ASP A 71 -11.00 4.98 -7.61
CA ASP A 71 -11.37 3.76 -8.34
C ASP A 71 -10.29 2.68 -8.17
N LEU A 72 -9.01 3.05 -8.32
CA LEU A 72 -7.90 2.13 -8.06
C LEU A 72 -7.85 1.65 -6.60
N MET A 73 -8.14 2.53 -5.64
CA MET A 73 -8.20 2.14 -4.23
C MET A 73 -9.34 1.15 -3.95
N ARG A 74 -10.51 1.33 -4.56
CA ARG A 74 -11.64 0.40 -4.44
C ARG A 74 -11.32 -0.98 -4.99
N ASP A 75 -10.61 -1.04 -6.11
CA ASP A 75 -10.16 -2.31 -6.71
C ASP A 75 -9.12 -3.01 -5.82
N TRP A 76 -8.22 -2.25 -5.20
CA TRP A 76 -7.15 -2.80 -4.36
C TRP A 76 -7.59 -3.18 -2.96
N PHE A 77 -8.58 -2.49 -2.39
CA PHE A 77 -9.02 -2.66 -1.01
C PHE A 77 -10.55 -2.77 -0.93
N PRO A 78 -11.12 -3.97 -1.11
CA PRO A 78 -12.56 -4.17 -0.98
C PRO A 78 -13.08 -3.70 0.39
N GLY A 79 -14.14 -2.89 0.39
CA GLY A 79 -14.73 -2.31 1.60
C GLY A 79 -14.16 -0.95 2.02
N ILE A 80 -13.28 -0.34 1.22
CA ILE A 80 -12.92 1.08 1.37
C ILE A 80 -14.04 1.95 0.77
N GLU A 81 -15.03 2.26 1.58
CA GLU A 81 -16.11 3.22 1.26
C GLU A 81 -16.27 4.27 2.36
#